data_AF-A0A3D1K1M8-F1
#
_entry.id   AF-A0A3D1K1M8-F1
#
_cell.length_a   1.000
_cell.length_b   1.000
_cell.length_c   1.000
_cell.angle_alpha   90.00
_cell.angle_beta   90.00
_cell.angle_gamma   90.00
#
_symmetry.space_group_name_H-M   'P 1'
#
loop_
_entity.id
_entity.type
_entity.pdbx_description
1 polymer ?
#
loop_
_entity_poly.entity_id
_entity_poly.type
_entity_poly.pdbx_seq_one_letter_code
_entity_poly.pdbx_strand_id
1 'polypeptide(L)'
;MTNSKITEKAQRRRCRNELLRILKKEARFATKYRRLLCEGLKPHLSPAKIASVLSLDVQTVRNNQSAFNRRGGAKALIGGKRRGGRRRSNMSRDDELKLLLDSCSYDKRRRRDMVLFQKLKSNYEKKGNPVAPSTIYRLLERHGCHRKSSGVYTSPRIFRESRKIAINKSINSKE
;
A
#
# COMPACT_ATOMS: atom_id res chain seq x y z
N MET A 1 -8.35 42.09 19.73
CA MET A 1 -8.09 41.46 18.41
C MET A 1 -6.72 40.76 18.29
N THR A 2 -6.01 40.51 19.39
CA THR A 2 -4.62 39.99 19.39
C THR A 2 -4.53 38.46 19.53
N ASN A 3 -5.46 37.82 20.25
CA ASN A 3 -5.42 36.38 20.54
C ASN A 3 -5.61 35.46 19.31
N SER A 4 -6.37 35.89 18.30
CA SER A 4 -6.60 35.11 17.07
C SER A 4 -5.35 35.05 16.16
N LYS A 5 -4.54 36.11 16.11
CA LYS A 5 -3.30 36.11 15.32
C LYS A 5 -2.20 35.25 15.96
N ILE A 6 -2.20 35.14 17.29
CA ILE A 6 -1.23 34.34 18.06
C ILE A 6 -1.48 32.84 17.84
N THR A 7 -2.74 32.41 17.86
CA THR A 7 -3.11 31.01 17.60
C THR A 7 -2.80 30.60 16.16
N GLU A 8 -3.04 31.47 15.17
CA GLU A 8 -2.71 31.20 13.78
C GLU A 8 -1.19 31.06 13.56
N LYS A 9 -0.38 31.92 14.20
CA LYS A 9 1.09 31.86 14.12
C LYS A 9 1.65 30.60 14.79
N ALA A 10 1.06 30.16 15.91
CA ALA A 10 1.41 28.91 16.58
C ALA A 10 1.05 27.68 15.74
N GLN A 11 -0.10 27.70 15.07
CA GLN A 11 -0.55 26.62 14.19
C GLN A 11 0.32 26.51 12.94
N ARG A 12 0.71 27.64 12.33
CA ARG A 12 1.71 27.67 11.24
C ARG A 12 3.06 27.10 11.66
N ARG A 13 3.54 27.43 12.87
CA ARG A 13 4.79 26.86 13.42
C ARG A 13 4.70 25.34 13.60
N ARG A 14 3.59 24.81 14.14
CA ARG A 14 3.36 23.36 14.27
C ARG A 14 3.36 22.66 12.91
N CYS A 15 2.61 23.18 11.94
CA CYS A 15 2.58 22.62 10.58
C CYS A 15 3.97 22.64 9.91
N ARG A 16 4.76 23.71 10.11
CA ARG A 16 6.14 23.79 9.60
C ARG A 16 7.05 22.73 10.21
N ASN A 17 6.99 22.54 11.52
CA ASN A 17 7.80 21.53 12.21
C ASN A 17 7.42 20.10 11.79
N GLU A 18 6.13 19.83 11.58
CA GLU A 18 5.67 18.55 11.04
C GLU A 18 6.18 18.34 9.61
N LEU A 19 6.11 19.36 8.75
CA LEU A 19 6.61 19.31 7.38
C LEU A 19 8.11 19.03 7.32
N LEU A 20 8.91 19.67 8.18
CA LEU A 20 10.37 19.43 8.28
C LEU A 20 10.70 18.01 8.76
N ARG A 21 9.97 17.51 9.76
CA ARG A 21 10.13 16.14 10.25
C ARG A 21 9.85 15.10 9.16
N ILE A 22 8.83 15.35 8.34
CA ILE A 22 8.45 14.47 7.25
C ILE A 22 9.44 14.57 6.07
N LEU A 23 9.89 15.79 5.73
CA LEU A 23 10.94 16.01 4.74
C LEU A 23 12.19 15.18 5.02
N LYS A 24 12.68 15.19 6.28
CA LYS A 24 13.86 14.40 6.68
C LYS A 24 13.67 12.89 6.46
N LYS A 25 12.45 12.37 6.64
CA LYS A 25 12.15 10.94 6.45
C LYS A 25 11.98 10.56 4.97
N GLU A 26 11.30 11.41 4.21
CA GLU A 26 10.89 11.12 2.83
C GLU A 26 11.88 11.64 1.78
N ALA A 27 12.97 12.27 2.20
CA ALA A 27 14.08 12.71 1.34
C ALA A 27 14.65 11.58 0.45
N ARG A 28 14.43 10.31 0.84
CA ARG A 28 14.80 9.13 0.03
C ARG A 28 14.03 9.01 -1.30
N PHE A 29 12.89 9.71 -1.43
CA PHE A 29 12.06 9.67 -2.63
C PHE A 29 11.95 11.06 -3.26
N ALA A 30 12.67 11.28 -4.36
CA ALA A 30 12.78 12.58 -5.05
C ALA A 30 11.42 13.25 -5.32
N THR A 31 10.41 12.49 -5.76
CA THR A 31 9.07 13.04 -6.08
C THR A 31 8.32 13.52 -4.84
N LYS A 32 8.39 12.79 -3.72
CA LYS A 32 7.72 13.18 -2.47
C LYS A 32 8.40 14.40 -1.87
N TYR A 33 9.74 14.42 -1.92
CA TYR A 33 10.55 15.53 -1.46
C TYR A 33 10.23 16.83 -2.22
N ARG A 34 10.21 16.79 -3.57
CA ARG A 34 9.84 17.96 -4.39
C ARG A 34 8.45 18.51 -4.07
N ARG A 35 7.45 17.65 -3.83
CA ARG A 35 6.10 18.09 -3.44
C ARG A 35 6.07 18.84 -2.12
N LEU A 36 6.84 18.37 -1.13
CA LEU A 36 6.94 19.04 0.16
C LEU A 36 7.68 20.38 0.04
N LEU A 37 8.71 20.46 -0.80
CA LEU A 37 9.41 21.72 -1.09
C LEU A 37 8.49 22.77 -1.73
N CYS A 38 7.52 22.37 -2.55
CA CYS A 38 6.54 23.32 -3.11
C CYS A 38 5.78 24.11 -2.04
N GLU A 39 5.47 23.49 -0.90
CA GLU A 39 4.81 24.17 0.22
C GLU A 39 5.82 24.88 1.12
N GLY A 40 6.99 24.27 1.36
CA GLY A 40 8.06 24.88 2.16
C GLY A 40 8.59 26.20 1.59
N LEU A 41 8.65 26.32 0.26
CA LEU A 41 9.16 27.52 -0.44
C LEU A 41 8.09 28.59 -0.68
N LYS A 42 6.81 28.26 -0.49
CA LYS A 42 5.67 29.17 -0.74
C LYS A 42 5.75 30.52 0.01
N PRO A 43 6.27 30.62 1.24
CA PRO A 43 6.42 31.91 1.91
C PRO A 43 7.51 32.80 1.31
N HIS A 44 8.40 32.23 0.50
CA HIS A 44 9.63 32.90 0.02
C HIS A 44 9.61 33.17 -1.49
N LEU A 45 8.90 32.35 -2.26
CA LEU A 45 8.95 32.35 -3.72
C LEU A 45 7.55 32.27 -4.33
N SER A 46 7.37 32.93 -5.47
CA SER A 46 6.16 32.78 -6.28
C SER A 46 6.06 31.36 -6.88
N PRO A 47 4.86 30.85 -7.19
CA PRO A 47 4.70 29.53 -7.80
C PRO A 47 5.51 29.33 -9.08
N ALA A 48 5.68 30.37 -9.91
CA ALA A 48 6.50 30.31 -11.11
C ALA A 48 7.99 30.14 -10.81
N LYS A 49 8.51 30.83 -9.78
CA LYS A 49 9.91 30.69 -9.38
C LYS A 49 10.17 29.33 -8.71
N ILE A 50 9.22 28.83 -7.91
CA ILE A 50 9.27 27.47 -7.35
C ILE A 50 9.29 26.41 -8.45
N ALA A 51 8.47 26.58 -9.49
CA ALA A 51 8.41 25.69 -10.64
C ALA A 51 9.76 25.61 -11.36
N SER A 52 10.40 26.76 -11.60
CA SER A 52 11.74 26.86 -12.17
C SER A 52 12.80 26.15 -11.31
N VAL A 53 12.85 26.45 -10.00
CA VAL A 53 13.85 25.88 -9.06
C VAL A 53 13.71 24.37 -8.91
N LEU A 54 12.47 23.85 -8.92
CA LEU A 54 12.19 22.42 -8.73
C LEU A 54 12.08 21.63 -10.04
N SER A 55 12.25 22.30 -11.19
CA SER A 55 12.02 21.73 -12.52
C SER A 55 10.64 21.05 -12.62
N LEU A 56 9.61 21.76 -12.15
CA LEU A 56 8.22 21.34 -12.21
C LEU A 56 7.43 22.31 -13.08
N ASP A 57 6.28 21.86 -13.57
CA ASP A 57 5.31 22.74 -14.19
C ASP A 57 4.60 23.63 -13.13
N VAL A 58 4.26 24.87 -13.49
CA VAL A 58 3.61 25.83 -12.58
C VAL A 58 2.26 25.32 -12.07
N GLN A 59 1.48 24.66 -12.92
CA GLN A 59 0.22 24.04 -12.56
C GLN A 59 0.43 22.89 -11.56
N THR A 60 1.53 22.15 -11.69
CA THR A 60 1.90 21.11 -10.70
C THR A 60 2.18 21.72 -9.33
N VAL A 61 2.87 22.85 -9.27
CA VAL A 61 3.12 23.58 -8.00
C VAL A 61 1.79 24.04 -7.39
N ARG A 62 0.92 24.69 -8.17
CA ARG A 62 -0.40 25.15 -7.71
C ARG A 62 -1.27 23.99 -7.22
N ASN A 63 -1.28 22.88 -7.94
CA ASN A 63 -2.03 21.68 -7.56
C ASN A 63 -1.54 21.09 -6.23
N ASN A 64 -0.22 21.05 -6.01
CA ASN A 64 0.35 20.58 -4.75
C ASN A 64 -0.04 21.50 -3.58
N GLN A 65 0.13 22.82 -3.74
CA GLN A 65 -0.23 23.80 -2.70
C GLN A 65 -1.74 23.77 -2.39
N SER A 66 -2.58 23.67 -3.42
CA SER A 66 -4.03 23.49 -3.27
C SER A 66 -4.38 22.20 -2.53
N ALA A 67 -3.71 21.08 -2.87
CA ALA A 67 -3.93 19.80 -2.21
C ALA A 67 -3.50 19.84 -0.73
N PHE A 68 -2.39 20.52 -0.40
CA PHE A 68 -1.94 20.73 0.97
C PHE A 68 -2.99 21.48 1.80
N ASN A 69 -3.51 22.59 1.27
CA ASN A 69 -4.54 23.39 1.93
C ASN A 69 -5.86 22.62 2.11
N ARG A 70 -6.33 21.92 1.07
CA ARG A 70 -7.62 21.21 1.09
C ARG A 70 -7.64 19.96 1.96
N ARG A 71 -6.51 19.25 2.04
CA ARG A 71 -6.44 17.91 2.67
C ARG A 71 -5.67 17.91 3.99
N GLY A 72 -5.46 19.08 4.59
CA GLY A 72 -4.97 19.21 5.97
C GLY A 72 -3.48 18.92 6.15
N GLY A 73 -2.63 19.32 5.21
CA GLY A 73 -1.18 19.39 5.44
C GLY A 73 -0.31 18.30 4.77
N ALA A 74 0.88 18.09 5.33
CA ALA A 74 1.98 17.37 4.66
C ALA A 74 1.65 15.90 4.36
N LYS A 75 0.81 15.25 5.19
CA LYS A 75 0.37 13.86 4.96
C LYS A 75 -0.40 13.71 3.65
N ALA A 76 -1.12 14.74 3.21
CA ALA A 76 -1.88 14.68 1.96
C ALA A 76 -1.00 14.66 0.69
N LEU A 77 0.17 15.30 0.74
CA LEU A 77 1.11 15.35 -0.38
C LEU A 77 1.83 14.02 -0.62
N ILE A 78 1.96 13.22 0.45
CA ILE A 78 2.79 12.02 0.50
C ILE A 78 1.93 10.75 0.48
N GLY A 79 0.81 10.77 1.20
CA GLY A 79 -0.15 9.68 1.32
C GLY A 79 -1.25 9.70 0.27
N GLY A 80 -1.19 10.61 -0.71
CA GLY A 80 -2.16 10.64 -1.80
C GLY A 80 -2.30 9.26 -2.47
N LYS A 81 -3.54 8.87 -2.81
CA LYS A 81 -3.85 7.64 -3.55
C LYS A 81 -2.83 7.47 -4.67
N ARG A 82 -2.05 6.38 -4.62
CA ARG A 82 -1.15 6.00 -5.73
C ARG A 82 -2.02 5.94 -6.99
N ARG A 83 -1.53 6.48 -8.11
CA ARG A 83 -2.18 6.29 -9.41
C ARG A 83 -2.11 4.80 -9.73
N GLY A 84 -3.26 4.20 -10.06
CA GLY A 84 -3.42 2.75 -10.19
C GLY A 84 -3.92 2.09 -8.90
N GLY A 85 -4.79 1.09 -9.06
CA GLY A 85 -5.39 0.36 -7.95
C GLY A 85 -6.27 -0.79 -8.43
N ARG A 86 -6.70 -1.65 -7.51
CA ARG A 86 -7.50 -2.85 -7.78
C ARG A 86 -8.99 -2.53 -8.01
N ARG A 87 -9.33 -1.44 -8.71
CA ARG A 87 -10.73 -1.03 -8.91
C ARG A 87 -11.52 -2.01 -9.79
N ARG A 88 -10.84 -2.70 -10.70
CA ARG A 88 -11.39 -3.76 -11.57
C ARG A 88 -10.77 -5.13 -11.29
N SER A 89 -10.34 -5.41 -10.05
CA SER A 89 -9.82 -6.75 -9.76
C SER A 89 -10.95 -7.75 -9.63
N ASN A 90 -10.79 -8.94 -10.22
CA ASN A 90 -11.76 -10.03 -10.17
C ASN A 90 -12.18 -10.46 -8.75
N MET A 91 -11.34 -10.20 -7.74
CA MET A 91 -11.53 -10.68 -6.38
C MET A 91 -10.91 -9.73 -5.36
N SER A 92 -11.47 -9.67 -4.15
CA SER A 92 -10.92 -8.93 -3.01
C SER A 92 -9.61 -9.59 -2.52
N ARG A 93 -8.81 -8.87 -1.72
CA ARG A 93 -7.56 -9.43 -1.18
C ARG A 93 -7.81 -10.56 -0.19
N ASP A 94 -8.89 -10.45 0.59
CA ASP A 94 -9.23 -11.43 1.62
C ASP A 94 -9.78 -12.71 1.00
N ASP A 95 -10.56 -12.60 -0.08
CA ASP A 95 -11.05 -13.76 -0.81
C ASP A 95 -9.92 -14.50 -1.54
N GLU A 96 -8.92 -13.78 -2.05
CA GLU A 96 -7.70 -14.42 -2.59
C GLU A 96 -6.95 -15.19 -1.52
N LEU A 97 -6.87 -14.64 -0.29
CA LEU A 97 -6.23 -15.32 0.83
C LEU A 97 -7.01 -16.57 1.24
N LYS A 98 -8.34 -16.49 1.36
CA LYS A 98 -9.21 -17.65 1.61
C LYS A 98 -9.01 -18.72 0.54
N LEU A 99 -9.02 -18.33 -0.74
CA LEU A 99 -8.79 -19.25 -1.84
C LEU A 99 -7.44 -19.97 -1.75
N LEU A 100 -6.39 -19.24 -1.37
CA LEU A 100 -5.07 -19.82 -1.16
C LEU A 100 -5.06 -20.81 0.01
N LEU A 101 -5.74 -20.49 1.11
CA LEU A 101 -5.89 -21.37 2.27
C LEU A 101 -6.68 -22.64 1.90
N ASP A 102 -7.80 -22.52 1.18
CA ASP A 102 -8.61 -23.64 0.70
C ASP A 102 -7.83 -24.56 -0.26
N SER A 103 -6.89 -23.98 -0.99
CA SER A 103 -6.03 -24.68 -1.94
C SER A 103 -4.72 -25.18 -1.32
N CYS A 104 -4.46 -24.87 -0.05
CA CYS A 104 -3.33 -25.41 0.69
C CYS A 104 -3.57 -26.87 1.05
N SER A 105 -2.48 -27.62 1.11
CA SER A 105 -2.46 -28.97 1.63
C SER A 105 -1.16 -29.14 2.42
N TYR A 106 -1.28 -29.70 3.62
CA TYR A 106 -0.13 -29.91 4.49
C TYR A 106 0.67 -31.12 4.00
N ASP A 107 1.93 -30.89 3.62
CA ASP A 107 2.87 -31.97 3.32
C ASP A 107 3.43 -32.54 4.62
N LYS A 108 2.98 -33.75 4.99
CA LYS A 108 3.46 -34.46 6.18
C LYS A 108 4.96 -34.77 6.11
N ARG A 109 5.52 -35.03 4.93
CA ARG A 109 6.93 -35.38 4.75
C ARG A 109 7.82 -34.15 4.89
N ARG A 110 7.40 -33.01 4.33
CA ARG A 110 8.17 -31.77 4.35
C ARG A 110 7.80 -30.82 5.51
N ARG A 111 6.81 -31.20 6.32
CA ARG A 111 6.26 -30.42 7.44
C ARG A 111 5.91 -28.98 7.08
N ARG A 112 5.30 -28.77 5.91
CA ARG A 112 5.01 -27.44 5.34
C ARG A 112 3.70 -27.44 4.56
N ASP A 113 3.02 -26.30 4.57
CA ASP A 113 1.86 -26.08 3.72
C ASP A 113 2.30 -25.83 2.27
N MET A 114 1.67 -26.54 1.34
CA MET A 114 1.91 -26.44 -0.09
C MET A 114 0.65 -26.04 -0.82
N VAL A 115 0.79 -25.15 -1.79
CA VAL A 115 -0.28 -24.75 -2.71
C VAL A 115 -0.03 -25.45 -4.05
N LEU A 116 -0.98 -26.27 -4.47
CA LEU A 116 -0.95 -26.93 -5.78
C LEU A 116 -1.55 -25.99 -6.84
N PHE A 117 -0.79 -25.73 -7.91
CA PHE A 117 -1.20 -24.80 -8.97
C PHE A 117 -2.53 -25.19 -9.61
N GLN A 118 -2.71 -26.47 -9.97
CA GLN A 118 -3.92 -26.94 -10.65
C GLN A 118 -5.16 -26.84 -9.74
N LYS A 119 -5.00 -27.20 -8.46
CA LYS A 119 -6.06 -27.06 -7.46
C LYS A 119 -6.44 -25.59 -7.25
N LEU A 120 -5.44 -24.72 -7.13
CA LEU A 120 -5.66 -23.28 -7.00
C LEU A 120 -6.37 -22.69 -8.23
N LYS A 121 -5.94 -23.07 -9.44
CA LYS A 121 -6.56 -22.63 -10.69
C LYS A 121 -8.01 -23.08 -10.77
N SER A 122 -8.29 -24.36 -10.53
CA SER A 122 -9.65 -24.90 -10.56
C SER A 122 -10.55 -24.21 -9.53
N ASN A 123 -10.07 -24.01 -8.30
CA ASN A 123 -10.83 -23.31 -7.27
C ASN A 123 -11.05 -21.82 -7.61
N TYR A 124 -10.09 -21.18 -8.28
CA TYR A 124 -10.24 -19.80 -8.75
C TYR A 124 -11.34 -19.72 -9.81
N GLU A 125 -11.30 -20.60 -10.80
CA GLU A 125 -12.26 -20.63 -11.91
C GLU A 125 -13.68 -20.98 -11.41
N LYS A 126 -13.82 -21.84 -10.40
CA LYS A 126 -15.12 -22.12 -9.74
C LYS A 126 -15.77 -20.89 -9.10
N LYS A 127 -14.99 -19.90 -8.67
CA LYS A 127 -15.49 -18.66 -8.08
C LYS A 127 -15.77 -17.57 -9.13
N GLY A 128 -15.61 -17.84 -10.43
CA GLY A 128 -15.83 -16.84 -11.47
C GLY A 128 -15.52 -17.34 -12.89
N ASN A 129 -14.68 -16.59 -13.61
CA ASN A 129 -14.37 -16.83 -15.02
C ASN A 129 -13.13 -17.71 -15.22
N PRO A 130 -13.00 -18.38 -16.38
CA PRO A 130 -11.76 -19.01 -16.82
C PRO A 130 -10.61 -18.01 -16.77
N VAL A 131 -9.45 -18.43 -16.27
CA VAL A 131 -8.29 -17.55 -16.16
C VAL A 131 -7.04 -18.15 -16.79
N ALA A 132 -6.26 -17.28 -17.42
CA ALA A 132 -4.94 -17.64 -17.90
C ALA A 132 -4.01 -18.04 -16.73
N PRO A 133 -3.04 -18.95 -16.95
CA PRO A 133 -2.05 -19.34 -15.94
C PRO A 133 -1.30 -18.14 -15.32
N SER A 134 -1.05 -17.10 -16.11
CA SER A 134 -0.38 -15.87 -15.68
C SER A 134 -1.13 -15.14 -14.56
N THR A 135 -2.47 -15.21 -14.53
CA THR A 135 -3.29 -14.64 -13.46
C THR A 135 -3.03 -15.34 -12.13
N ILE A 136 -2.91 -16.67 -12.16
CA ILE A 136 -2.61 -17.48 -10.98
C ILE A 136 -1.16 -17.25 -10.52
N TYR A 137 -0.20 -17.16 -11.44
CA TYR A 137 1.19 -16.82 -11.08
C TYR A 137 1.30 -15.44 -10.43
N ARG A 138 0.62 -14.42 -10.98
CA ARG A 138 0.55 -13.08 -10.36
C ARG A 138 -0.15 -13.08 -9.01
N LEU A 139 -1.14 -13.97 -8.80
CA LEU A 139 -1.77 -14.15 -7.49
C LEU A 139 -0.78 -14.75 -6.49
N LEU A 140 -0.09 -15.82 -6.86
CA LEU A 140 0.92 -16.48 -6.03
C LEU A 140 2.03 -15.51 -5.64
N GLU A 141 2.57 -14.76 -6.59
CA GLU A 141 3.62 -13.75 -6.38
C GLU A 141 3.17 -12.65 -5.41
N ARG A 142 1.95 -12.11 -5.57
CA ARG A 142 1.38 -11.07 -4.68
C ARG A 142 1.28 -11.51 -3.22
N HIS A 143 1.08 -12.81 -2.97
CA HIS A 143 0.99 -13.40 -1.64
C HIS A 143 2.33 -14.00 -1.16
N GLY A 144 3.43 -13.73 -1.88
CA GLY A 144 4.78 -14.17 -1.52
C GLY A 144 4.95 -15.68 -1.60
N CYS A 145 4.27 -16.34 -2.52
CA CYS A 145 4.45 -17.76 -2.77
C CYS A 145 5.66 -17.97 -3.70
N HIS A 146 6.54 -18.90 -3.32
CA HIS A 146 7.71 -19.27 -4.10
C HIS A 146 7.56 -20.68 -4.65
N ARG A 147 8.00 -20.89 -5.90
CA ARG A 147 8.02 -22.22 -6.53
C ARG A 147 9.02 -23.12 -5.81
N LYS A 148 8.63 -24.36 -5.51
CA LYS A 148 9.50 -25.39 -4.93
C LYS A 148 9.78 -26.52 -5.90
N SER A 149 8.77 -26.93 -6.65
CA SER A 149 8.86 -27.91 -7.73
C SER A 149 7.81 -27.59 -8.80
N SER A 150 7.78 -28.33 -9.91
CA SER A 150 6.82 -28.15 -11.00
C SER A 150 5.38 -28.19 -10.47
N GLY A 151 4.72 -27.03 -10.47
CA GLY A 151 3.33 -26.89 -10.02
C GLY A 151 3.11 -26.78 -8.51
N VAL A 152 4.16 -26.75 -7.69
CA VAL A 152 4.07 -26.66 -6.22
C VAL A 152 4.67 -25.35 -5.69
N TYR A 153 3.89 -24.64 -4.88
CA TYR A 153 4.24 -23.34 -4.32
C TYR A 153 4.15 -23.33 -2.79
N THR A 154 4.97 -22.51 -2.15
CA THR A 154 4.97 -22.34 -0.69
C THR A 154 5.08 -20.86 -0.34
N SER A 155 4.27 -20.38 0.61
CA SER A 155 4.40 -19.04 1.19
C SER A 155 4.59 -19.12 2.70
N PRO A 156 5.61 -18.45 3.27
CA PRO A 156 5.76 -18.32 4.72
C PRO A 156 4.57 -17.62 5.39
N ARG A 157 3.86 -16.76 4.64
CA ARG A 157 2.76 -15.94 5.16
C ARG A 157 1.46 -16.74 5.28
N ILE A 158 1.16 -17.57 4.29
CA ILE A 158 0.00 -18.48 4.31
C ILE A 158 0.18 -19.51 5.44
N PHE A 159 1.40 -20.01 5.65
CA PHE A 159 1.72 -20.94 6.74
C PHE A 159 1.51 -20.34 8.15
N ARG A 160 1.70 -19.02 8.33
CA ARG A 160 1.42 -18.34 9.59
C ARG A 160 -0.09 -18.18 9.81
N GLU A 161 -0.84 -17.80 8.78
CA GLU A 161 -2.30 -17.62 8.91
C GLU A 161 -3.05 -18.95 9.01
N SER A 162 -2.64 -19.99 8.28
CA SER A 162 -3.20 -21.34 8.40
C SER A 162 -3.05 -21.88 9.83
N ARG A 163 -1.88 -21.66 10.45
CA ARG A 163 -1.64 -22.07 11.84
C ARG A 163 -2.45 -21.27 12.85
N LYS A 164 -2.63 -19.95 12.68
CA LYS A 164 -3.51 -19.17 13.55
C LYS A 164 -4.97 -19.63 13.48
N ILE A 165 -5.46 -19.92 12.27
CA ILE A 165 -6.83 -20.42 12.07
C ILE A 165 -6.97 -21.81 12.71
N ALA A 166 -6.01 -22.71 12.52
CA ALA A 166 -6.03 -24.04 13.14
C ALA A 166 -5.98 -23.98 14.67
N ILE A 167 -5.16 -23.09 15.24
CA ILE A 167 -5.07 -22.86 16.69
C ILE A 167 -6.42 -22.34 17.23
N ASN A 168 -6.99 -21.31 16.62
CA ASN A 168 -8.29 -20.76 17.04
C ASN A 168 -9.43 -21.79 16.95
N LYS A 169 -9.41 -22.64 15.91
CA LYS A 169 -10.41 -23.71 15.75
C LYS A 169 -10.26 -24.81 16.80
N SER A 170 -9.03 -25.12 17.24
CA SER A 170 -8.77 -26.09 18.31
C SER A 170 -9.09 -25.58 19.72
N ILE A 171 -9.12 -24.27 19.90
CA ILE A 171 -9.53 -23.62 21.14
C ILE A 171 -11.05 -23.65 21.25
N ASN A 172 -11.76 -23.26 20.18
CA ASN A 172 -13.23 -23.24 20.15
C ASN A 172 -13.90 -24.63 20.09
N SER A 173 -13.15 -25.71 19.93
CA SER A 173 -13.68 -27.09 19.94
C SER A 173 -13.45 -27.82 21.27
N LYS A 174 -12.88 -27.12 22.27
CA LYS A 174 -12.64 -27.62 23.62
C LYS A 174 -13.52 -26.94 24.68
N GLU A 175 -14.34 -25.98 24.26
CA GLU A 175 -15.51 -25.47 24.98
C GLU A 175 -16.75 -26.26 24.53
#